data_AF-A0A3E0D7B2-F1
#
_entry.id   AF-A0A3E0D7B2-F1
#
_cell.length_a   1.000
_cell.length_b   1.000
_cell.length_c   1.000
_cell.angle_alpha   90.00
_cell.angle_beta   90.00
_cell.angle_gamma   90.00
#
_symmetry.space_group_name_H-M   'P 1'
#
loop_
_entity.id
_entity.type
_entity.pdbx_description
1 polymer ?
#
loop_
_entity_poly.entity_id
_entity_poly.type
_entity_poly.pdbx_seq_one_letter_code
_entity_poly.pdbx_strand_id
1 'polypeptide(L)'
;MKTKFFLLTFLLLFARGCDFYSTSLWFFDNPTGETNPLYKLFGVGWTGLIIVNIIIVGLIIYAFYYYSFKYSTPKTKSTSNTLTDFVSELYFNEKGHFLKVFYRTPKNKKILLAHSGYVFVRVVIFISFIATIHNLCQFYNISFYNSFRNLVGRPLYVIYGLMLTSVFYFSYRLWQKEFESVKTNLNLDSKSQ
;
A
#
# COMPACT_ATOMS: atom_id res chain seq x y z
N MET A 1 -16.78 -4.30 9.88
CA MET A 1 -16.12 -3.98 8.58
C MET A 1 -16.38 -2.54 8.15
N LYS A 2 -17.62 -2.04 8.23
CA LYS A 2 -18.00 -0.65 7.90
C LYS A 2 -17.14 0.44 8.59
N THR A 3 -16.96 0.37 9.92
CA THR A 3 -16.17 1.36 10.67
C THR A 3 -14.70 1.40 10.25
N LYS A 4 -14.08 0.22 10.06
CA LYS A 4 -12.68 0.12 9.61
C LYS A 4 -12.50 0.67 8.21
N PHE A 5 -13.47 0.43 7.33
CA PHE A 5 -13.46 1.00 5.99
C PHE A 5 -13.53 2.53 6.06
N PHE A 6 -14.51 3.09 6.77
CA PHE A 6 -14.68 4.53 6.89
C PHE A 6 -13.44 5.21 7.50
N LEU A 7 -12.92 4.67 8.60
CA LEU A 7 -11.75 5.22 9.28
C LEU A 7 -10.50 5.22 8.39
N LEU A 8 -10.23 4.11 7.69
CA LEU A 8 -9.06 4.03 6.82
C LEU A 8 -9.22 4.88 5.56
N THR A 9 -10.43 4.97 4.99
CA THR A 9 -10.69 5.88 3.86
C THR A 9 -10.54 7.33 4.27
N PHE A 10 -11.09 7.72 5.43
CA PHE A 10 -10.89 9.06 5.98
C PHE A 10 -9.40 9.35 6.21
N LEU A 11 -8.68 8.42 6.86
CA LEU A 11 -7.25 8.57 7.13
C LEU A 11 -6.42 8.64 5.84
N LEU A 12 -6.80 7.90 4.80
CA LEU A 12 -6.17 7.98 3.48
C LEU A 12 -6.34 9.38 2.88
N LEU A 13 -7.57 9.88 2.84
CA LEU A 13 -7.86 11.21 2.28
C LEU A 13 -7.16 12.31 3.08
N PHE A 14 -7.18 12.21 4.41
CA PHE A 14 -6.47 13.12 5.30
C PHE A 14 -4.96 13.11 5.06
N ALA A 15 -4.33 11.93 5.05
CA ALA A 15 -2.89 11.80 4.83
C ALA A 15 -2.48 12.30 3.42
N ARG A 16 -3.28 12.01 2.39
CA ARG A 16 -3.07 12.57 1.04
C ARG A 16 -3.21 14.08 1.01
N GLY A 17 -4.18 14.64 1.75
CA GLY A 17 -4.37 16.08 1.88
C GLY A 17 -3.17 16.76 2.54
N CYS A 18 -2.62 16.17 3.61
CA CYS A 18 -1.40 16.65 4.25
C CYS A 18 -0.21 16.63 3.29
N ASP A 19 -0.02 15.53 2.55
CA ASP A 19 1.09 15.40 1.60
C ASP A 19 0.95 16.41 0.46
N PHE A 20 -0.26 16.54 -0.09
CA PHE A 20 -0.58 17.51 -1.14
C PHE A 20 -0.33 18.95 -0.69
N TYR A 21 -0.79 19.31 0.51
CA TYR A 21 -0.51 20.63 1.10
C TYR A 21 0.99 20.88 1.26
N SER A 22 1.71 19.94 1.86
CA SER A 22 3.16 20.08 2.07
C SER A 22 3.94 20.18 0.75
N THR A 23 3.47 19.50 -0.30
CA THR A 23 4.04 19.57 -1.64
C THR A 23 3.71 20.89 -2.32
N SER A 24 2.49 21.42 -2.15
CA SER A 24 2.09 22.71 -2.73
C SER A 24 2.95 23.87 -2.23
N LEU A 25 3.40 23.82 -0.97
CA LEU A 25 4.32 24.82 -0.42
C LEU A 25 5.61 24.88 -1.24
N TRP A 26 6.19 23.73 -1.59
CA TRP A 26 7.38 23.68 -2.44
C TRP A 26 7.09 24.04 -3.90
N PHE A 27 5.99 23.52 -4.47
CA PHE A 27 5.66 23.73 -5.88
C PHE A 27 5.44 25.21 -6.22
N PHE A 28 4.76 25.96 -5.34
CA PHE A 28 4.44 27.37 -5.58
C PHE A 28 5.54 28.34 -5.13
N ASP A 29 6.32 27.99 -4.12
CA ASP A 29 7.35 28.88 -3.56
C ASP A 29 8.72 28.67 -4.25
N ASN A 30 9.03 27.45 -4.70
CA ASN A 30 10.24 27.17 -5.48
C ASN A 30 10.10 25.93 -6.40
N PRO A 31 9.56 26.07 -7.63
CA PRO A 31 9.29 24.96 -8.54
C PRO A 31 10.54 24.16 -8.98
N THR A 32 11.75 24.73 -8.81
CA THR A 32 13.01 24.02 -9.12
C THR A 32 13.41 22.99 -8.06
N GLY A 33 12.80 23.03 -6.87
CA GLY A 33 13.00 22.05 -5.79
C GLY A 33 12.11 20.80 -5.90
N GLU A 34 11.18 20.76 -6.85
CA GLU A 34 10.23 19.67 -7.04
C GLU A 34 10.96 18.38 -7.45
N THR A 35 10.99 17.39 -6.56
CA THR A 35 11.64 16.09 -6.83
C THR A 35 10.66 15.03 -7.35
N ASN A 36 9.39 15.40 -7.56
CA ASN A 36 8.38 14.47 -8.04
C ASN A 36 8.77 13.90 -9.42
N PRO A 37 8.91 12.57 -9.56
CA PRO A 37 9.28 11.96 -10.84
C PRO A 37 8.34 12.32 -11.99
N LEU A 38 7.05 12.54 -11.74
CA LEU A 38 6.08 12.93 -12.77
C LEU A 38 6.35 14.32 -13.34
N TYR A 39 6.74 15.26 -12.47
CA TYR A 39 7.14 16.60 -12.90
C TYR A 39 8.50 16.55 -13.62
N LYS A 40 9.49 15.91 -13.00
CA LYS A 40 10.88 15.92 -13.49
C LYS A 40 11.12 15.08 -14.74
N LEU A 41 10.45 13.93 -14.90
CA LEU A 41 10.65 13.02 -16.03
C LEU A 41 9.62 13.22 -17.14
N PHE A 42 8.39 13.60 -16.80
CA PHE A 42 7.28 13.67 -17.77
C PHE A 42 6.77 15.10 -18.00
N GLY A 43 7.31 16.11 -17.33
CA GLY A 43 6.89 17.51 -17.48
C GLY A 43 5.46 17.78 -17.03
N VAL A 44 4.89 16.88 -16.22
CA VAL A 44 3.49 16.98 -15.78
C VAL A 44 3.35 18.11 -14.78
N GLY A 45 2.68 19.20 -15.16
CA GLY A 45 2.42 20.34 -14.28
C GLY A 45 1.47 20.00 -13.11
N TRP A 46 1.26 20.97 -12.22
CA TRP A 46 0.45 20.86 -11.00
C TRP A 46 -0.92 20.21 -11.23
N THR A 47 -1.65 20.64 -12.25
CA THR A 47 -2.96 20.09 -12.60
C THR A 47 -2.90 18.60 -12.92
N GLY A 48 -1.87 18.16 -13.63
CA GLY A 48 -1.69 16.74 -13.94
C GLY A 48 -1.35 15.92 -12.70
N LEU A 49 -0.55 16.46 -11.77
CA LEU A 49 -0.26 15.81 -10.49
C LEU A 49 -1.52 15.60 -9.65
N ILE A 50 -2.43 16.58 -9.64
CA ILE A 50 -3.74 16.48 -9.00
C ILE A 50 -4.57 15.37 -9.64
N ILE A 51 -4.71 15.39 -10.97
CA ILE A 51 -5.54 14.42 -11.71
C ILE A 51 -5.05 12.99 -11.46
N VAL A 52 -3.73 12.76 -11.57
CA VAL A 52 -3.13 11.44 -11.31
C VAL A 52 -3.38 10.99 -9.87
N ASN A 53 -3.25 11.89 -8.88
CA ASN A 53 -3.57 11.56 -7.49
C ASN A 53 -5.04 11.18 -7.30
N ILE A 54 -5.98 11.93 -7.87
CA ILE A 54 -7.41 11.64 -7.78
C ILE A 54 -7.70 10.25 -8.36
N ILE A 55 -7.13 9.93 -9.52
CA ILE A 55 -7.31 8.62 -10.17
C ILE A 55 -6.74 7.50 -9.30
N ILE A 56 -5.48 7.62 -8.85
CA ILE A 56 -4.82 6.57 -8.05
C ILE A 56 -5.54 6.36 -6.72
N VAL A 57 -5.86 7.44 -6.00
CA VAL A 57 -6.57 7.37 -4.72
C VAL A 57 -7.97 6.78 -4.91
N GLY A 58 -8.68 7.18 -5.97
CA GLY A 58 -9.98 6.61 -6.33
C GLY A 58 -9.91 5.10 -6.57
N LEU A 59 -8.90 4.63 -7.32
CA LEU A 59 -8.68 3.20 -7.56
C LEU A 59 -8.36 2.44 -6.27
N ILE A 60 -7.56 3.03 -5.37
CA ILE A 60 -7.24 2.41 -4.06
C ILE A 60 -8.51 2.30 -3.20
N ILE A 61 -9.31 3.36 -3.13
CA ILE A 61 -10.58 3.35 -2.37
C ILE A 61 -11.53 2.29 -2.96
N TYR A 62 -11.64 2.20 -4.28
CA TYR A 62 -12.46 1.17 -4.94
C TYR A 62 -11.98 -0.25 -4.63
N ALA A 63 -10.67 -0.51 -4.77
CA ALA A 63 -10.09 -1.81 -4.45
C ALA A 63 -10.28 -2.17 -2.96
N PHE A 64 -10.13 -1.19 -2.07
CA PHE A 64 -10.34 -1.38 -0.63
C PHE A 64 -11.82 -1.57 -0.26
N TYR A 65 -12.73 -0.91 -0.97
CA TYR A 65 -14.17 -1.17 -0.89
C TYR A 65 -14.47 -2.61 -1.30
N TYR A 66 -13.92 -3.06 -2.44
CA TYR A 66 -14.06 -4.43 -2.90
C TYR A 66 -13.58 -5.43 -1.85
N TYR A 67 -12.38 -5.21 -1.30
CA TYR A 67 -11.84 -6.02 -0.20
C TYR A 67 -12.76 -6.04 1.04
N SER A 68 -13.34 -4.90 1.42
CA SER A 68 -14.06 -4.75 2.68
C SER A 68 -15.49 -5.28 2.64
N PHE A 69 -16.11 -5.33 1.46
CA PHE A 69 -17.56 -5.61 1.33
C PHE A 69 -17.92 -6.70 0.33
N LYS A 70 -17.05 -7.00 -0.64
CA LYS A 70 -17.36 -7.96 -1.72
C LYS A 70 -16.44 -9.18 -1.68
N TYR A 71 -15.21 -9.00 -1.24
CA TYR A 71 -14.25 -10.07 -1.12
C TYR A 71 -14.58 -10.95 0.08
N SER A 72 -14.51 -12.26 -0.16
CA SER A 72 -14.54 -13.29 0.87
C SER A 72 -13.38 -14.22 0.57
N THR A 73 -12.62 -14.57 1.61
CA THR A 73 -11.50 -15.50 1.47
C THR A 73 -12.04 -16.81 0.88
N PRO A 74 -11.47 -17.31 -0.24
CA PRO A 74 -11.95 -18.52 -0.86
C PRO A 74 -11.99 -19.67 0.16
N LYS A 75 -13.13 -20.37 0.24
CA LYS A 75 -13.29 -21.58 1.06
C LYS A 75 -12.54 -22.78 0.46
N THR A 76 -11.49 -22.54 -0.34
CA THR A 76 -10.66 -23.62 -0.86
C THR A 76 -10.26 -24.50 0.31
N LYS A 77 -10.55 -25.79 0.19
CA LYS A 77 -10.01 -26.87 1.04
C LYS A 77 -8.49 -26.93 0.81
N SER A 78 -7.80 -25.86 1.18
CA SER A 78 -6.37 -25.75 1.06
C SER A 78 -5.81 -26.78 2.03
N THR A 79 -5.32 -27.89 1.47
CA THR A 79 -4.54 -28.91 2.18
C THR A 79 -3.10 -28.44 2.44
N SER A 80 -2.81 -27.16 2.16
CA SER A 80 -1.48 -26.58 2.30
C SER A 80 -1.14 -26.35 3.77
N ASN A 81 -0.10 -27.03 4.24
CA ASN A 81 0.42 -26.90 5.60
C ASN A 81 1.34 -25.69 5.78
N THR A 82 1.75 -25.03 4.69
CA THR A 82 2.67 -23.90 4.69
C THR A 82 2.03 -22.64 4.10
N LEU A 83 2.44 -21.47 4.61
CA LEU A 83 1.95 -20.17 4.14
C LEU A 83 2.27 -19.95 2.65
N THR A 84 3.45 -20.35 2.19
CA THR A 84 3.89 -20.18 0.81
C THR A 84 3.07 -21.02 -0.16
N ASP A 85 2.72 -22.25 0.21
CA ASP A 85 1.85 -23.09 -0.62
C ASP A 85 0.42 -22.54 -0.63
N PHE A 86 -0.08 -22.09 0.52
CA PHE A 86 -1.38 -21.42 0.60
C PHE A 86 -1.44 -20.20 -0.33
N VAL A 87 -0.44 -19.31 -0.30
CA VAL A 87 -0.42 -18.13 -1.17
C VAL A 87 -0.31 -18.52 -2.64
N SER A 88 0.51 -19.53 -2.96
CA SER A 88 0.63 -20.02 -4.35
C SER A 88 -0.72 -20.53 -4.87
N GLU A 89 -1.39 -21.35 -4.06
CA GLU A 89 -2.70 -21.92 -4.37
C GLU A 89 -3.75 -20.81 -4.49
N LEU A 90 -3.74 -19.85 -3.58
CA LEU A 90 -4.65 -18.72 -3.56
C LEU A 90 -4.55 -17.85 -4.83
N TYR A 91 -3.35 -17.57 -5.34
CA TYR A 91 -3.17 -16.68 -6.49
C TYR A 91 -3.12 -17.41 -7.85
N PHE A 92 -2.63 -18.66 -7.88
CA PHE A 92 -2.32 -19.40 -9.12
C PHE A 92 -3.00 -20.76 -9.24
N ASN A 93 -3.75 -21.20 -8.23
CA ASN A 93 -4.35 -22.54 -8.15
C ASN A 93 -3.31 -23.69 -8.25
N GLU A 94 -2.07 -23.43 -7.86
CA GLU A 94 -0.93 -24.36 -7.91
C GLU A 94 -0.06 -24.17 -6.65
N LYS A 95 0.51 -25.24 -6.08
CA LYS A 95 1.45 -25.16 -4.93
C LYS A 95 2.88 -24.90 -5.39
N GLY A 96 3.79 -24.55 -4.47
CA GLY A 96 5.23 -24.41 -4.77
C GLY A 96 5.64 -23.25 -5.68
N HIS A 97 4.77 -22.25 -5.88
CA HIS A 97 4.96 -21.18 -6.85
C HIS A 97 4.86 -19.78 -6.24
N PHE A 98 5.27 -19.64 -4.98
CA PHE A 98 5.11 -18.41 -4.20
C PHE A 98 5.80 -17.21 -4.85
N LEU A 99 7.01 -17.42 -5.40
CA LEU A 99 7.76 -16.34 -6.05
C LEU A 99 7.03 -15.77 -7.27
N LYS A 100 6.15 -16.54 -7.94
CA LYS A 100 5.35 -16.06 -9.09
C LYS A 100 4.50 -14.84 -8.71
N VAL A 101 4.14 -14.66 -7.44
CA VAL A 101 3.35 -13.50 -6.95
C VAL A 101 4.03 -12.16 -7.29
N PHE A 102 5.37 -12.11 -7.34
CA PHE A 102 6.10 -10.86 -7.52
C PHE A 102 6.34 -10.48 -8.98
N TYR A 103 6.29 -11.43 -9.91
CA TYR A 103 6.65 -11.19 -11.32
C TYR A 103 5.62 -11.67 -12.34
N ARG A 104 4.57 -12.39 -11.93
CA ARG A 104 3.55 -12.92 -12.83
C ARG A 104 2.16 -12.52 -12.37
N THR A 105 1.34 -12.07 -13.32
CA THR A 105 -0.07 -11.77 -13.07
C THR A 105 -0.80 -13.02 -12.56
N PRO A 106 -1.43 -12.96 -11.38
CA PRO A 106 -2.24 -14.05 -10.82
C PRO A 106 -3.36 -14.51 -11.74
N LYS A 107 -3.69 -15.80 -11.70
CA LYS A 107 -4.89 -16.33 -12.35
C LYS A 107 -6.14 -15.75 -11.68
N ASN A 108 -6.12 -15.66 -10.35
CA ASN A 108 -7.24 -15.16 -9.56
C ASN A 108 -7.20 -13.63 -9.42
N LYS A 109 -7.62 -12.92 -10.48
CA LYS A 109 -7.61 -11.44 -10.56
C LYS A 109 -8.42 -10.75 -9.45
N LYS A 110 -9.52 -11.36 -9.00
CA LYS A 110 -10.36 -10.82 -7.90
C LYS A 110 -9.60 -10.77 -6.57
N ILE A 111 -8.78 -11.78 -6.31
CA ILE A 111 -7.94 -11.86 -5.11
C ILE A 111 -6.85 -10.79 -5.19
N LEU A 112 -6.21 -10.65 -6.35
CA LEU A 112 -5.25 -9.56 -6.58
C LEU A 112 -5.89 -8.20 -6.28
N LEU A 113 -7.05 -7.90 -6.87
CA LEU A 113 -7.75 -6.62 -6.64
C LEU A 113 -8.04 -6.38 -5.14
N ALA A 114 -8.57 -7.39 -4.45
CA ALA A 114 -8.88 -7.29 -3.03
C ALA A 114 -7.60 -7.07 -2.18
N HIS A 115 -6.57 -7.86 -2.43
CA HIS A 115 -5.32 -7.80 -1.66
C HIS A 115 -4.58 -6.48 -1.91
N SER A 116 -4.56 -6.01 -3.16
CA SER A 116 -4.06 -4.67 -3.51
C SER A 116 -4.81 -3.58 -2.75
N GLY A 117 -6.14 -3.66 -2.65
CA GLY A 117 -6.94 -2.72 -1.86
C GLY A 117 -6.56 -2.70 -0.37
N TYR A 118 -6.40 -3.88 0.24
CA TYR A 118 -5.96 -3.99 1.64
C TYR A 118 -4.56 -3.42 1.87
N VAL A 119 -3.62 -3.72 0.97
CA VAL A 119 -2.21 -3.31 1.10
C VAL A 119 -2.06 -1.82 0.82
N PHE A 120 -2.53 -1.35 -0.34
CA PHE A 120 -2.25 0.01 -0.80
C PHE A 120 -2.91 1.08 0.03
N VAL A 121 -4.11 0.85 0.59
CA VAL A 121 -4.71 1.84 1.51
C VAL A 121 -3.79 2.15 2.69
N ARG A 122 -3.11 1.12 3.24
CA ARG A 122 -2.21 1.27 4.39
C ARG A 122 -0.86 1.84 4.01
N VAL A 123 -0.29 1.35 2.91
CA VAL A 123 0.99 1.82 2.38
C VAL A 123 0.90 3.31 2.04
N VAL A 124 -0.15 3.73 1.33
CA VAL A 124 -0.29 5.12 0.91
C VAL A 124 -0.54 6.04 2.10
N ILE A 125 -1.33 5.63 3.11
CA ILE A 125 -1.44 6.39 4.37
C ILE A 125 -0.06 6.61 5.00
N PHE A 126 0.68 5.51 5.20
CA PHE A 126 1.97 5.54 5.87
C PHE A 126 2.99 6.44 5.14
N ILE A 127 3.12 6.26 3.83
CA ILE A 127 4.07 7.02 3.02
C ILE A 127 3.66 8.48 2.85
N SER A 128 2.37 8.79 2.80
CA SER A 128 1.91 10.18 2.72
C SER A 128 2.27 10.95 3.98
N PHE A 129 2.18 10.34 5.16
CA PHE A 129 2.67 10.98 6.39
C PHE A 129 4.17 11.16 6.41
N ILE A 130 4.94 10.16 5.97
CA ILE A 130 6.41 10.29 5.88
C ILE A 130 6.81 11.41 4.92
N ALA A 131 6.17 11.47 3.75
CA ALA A 131 6.41 12.52 2.76
C ALA A 131 6.03 13.91 3.31
N THR A 132 4.89 14.01 3.99
CA THR A 132 4.47 15.25 4.68
C THR A 132 5.54 15.71 5.68
N ILE A 133 6.00 14.82 6.55
CA ILE A 133 7.02 15.14 7.57
C ILE A 133 8.32 15.58 6.88
N HIS A 134 8.76 14.85 5.85
CA HIS A 134 9.93 15.20 5.06
C HIS A 134 9.81 16.62 4.49
N ASN A 135 8.73 16.90 3.78
CA ASN A 135 8.50 18.19 3.11
C ASN A 135 8.43 19.35 4.11
N LEU A 136 7.71 19.19 5.23
CA LEU A 136 7.59 20.22 6.25
C LEU A 136 8.92 20.45 6.98
N CYS A 137 9.62 19.39 7.40
CA CYS A 137 10.91 19.55 8.07
C CYS A 137 11.96 20.20 7.15
N GLN A 138 11.90 19.92 5.85
CA GLN A 138 12.76 20.56 4.87
C GLN A 138 12.38 22.04 4.66
N PHE A 139 11.09 22.34 4.50
CA PHE A 139 10.57 23.69 4.28
C PHE A 139 10.92 24.63 5.44
N TYR A 140 10.69 24.18 6.68
CA TYR A 140 11.00 24.95 7.89
C TYR A 140 12.47 24.85 8.35
N ASN A 141 13.33 24.21 7.55
CA ASN A 141 14.77 24.11 7.82
C ASN A 141 15.11 23.56 9.23
N ILE A 142 14.41 22.52 9.67
CA ILE A 142 14.54 21.95 11.02
C ILE A 142 15.94 21.35 11.21
N SER A 143 16.70 21.87 12.19
CA SER A 143 18.11 21.53 12.44
C SER A 143 18.38 20.02 12.56
N PHE A 144 17.62 19.31 13.39
CA PHE A 144 17.76 17.85 13.53
C PHE A 144 17.55 17.12 12.19
N TYR A 145 16.56 17.55 11.41
CA TYR A 145 16.26 16.94 10.13
C TYR A 145 17.38 17.19 9.11
N ASN A 146 17.99 18.38 9.13
CA ASN A 146 19.13 18.71 8.28
C ASN A 146 20.33 17.81 8.56
N SER A 147 20.63 17.54 9.82
CA SER A 147 21.68 16.58 10.19
C SER A 147 21.40 15.19 9.64
N PHE A 148 20.16 14.72 9.74
CA PHE A 148 19.73 13.46 9.11
C PHE A 148 19.91 13.48 7.59
N ARG A 149 19.50 14.56 6.91
CA ARG A 149 19.67 14.71 5.46
C ARG A 149 21.13 14.66 5.05
N ASN A 150 22.00 15.32 5.79
CA ASN A 150 23.44 15.32 5.51
C ASN A 150 24.05 13.93 5.70
N LEU A 151 23.61 13.18 6.70
CA LEU A 151 24.06 11.80 6.94
C LEU A 151 23.61 10.84 5.84
N VAL A 152 22.35 10.93 5.44
CA VAL A 152 21.73 10.01 4.46
C VAL A 152 22.00 10.44 3.01
N GLY A 153 22.34 11.70 2.78
CA GLY A 153 22.54 12.32 1.47
C GLY A 153 21.24 12.51 0.68
N ARG A 154 20.50 11.43 0.42
CA ARG A 154 19.25 11.45 -0.37
C ARG A 154 18.09 10.80 0.40
N PRO A 155 17.34 11.58 1.21
CA PRO A 155 16.21 11.09 2.00
C PRO A 155 15.14 10.35 1.18
N LEU A 156 14.97 10.73 -0.10
CA LEU A 156 14.01 10.11 -1.02
C LEU A 156 14.20 8.58 -1.13
N TYR A 157 15.44 8.07 -1.12
CA TYR A 157 15.70 6.64 -1.17
C TYR A 157 15.26 5.90 0.10
N VAL A 158 15.33 6.57 1.25
CA VAL A 158 14.81 6.04 2.50
C VAL A 158 13.29 5.94 2.43
N ILE A 159 12.62 6.97 1.90
CA ILE A 159 11.16 6.96 1.71
C ILE A 159 10.74 5.83 0.78
N TYR A 160 11.44 5.62 -0.35
CA TYR A 160 11.15 4.51 -1.26
C TYR A 160 11.45 3.14 -0.65
N GLY A 161 12.53 3.01 0.12
CA GLY A 161 12.83 1.78 0.87
C GLY A 161 11.74 1.44 1.89
N LEU A 162 11.24 2.45 2.62
CA LEU A 162 10.13 2.30 3.55
C LEU A 162 8.82 1.96 2.83
N MET A 163 8.56 2.57 1.67
CA MET A 163 7.40 2.24 0.83
C MET A 163 7.44 0.78 0.42
N LEU A 164 8.54 0.32 -0.17
CA LEU A 164 8.71 -1.07 -0.61
C LEU A 164 8.58 -2.05 0.56
N THR A 165 9.25 -1.76 1.68
CA THR A 165 9.17 -2.58 2.90
C THR A 165 7.74 -2.67 3.43
N SER A 166 6.99 -1.56 3.42
CA SER A 166 5.60 -1.54 3.88
C SER A 166 4.67 -2.38 2.98
N VAL A 167 4.91 -2.43 1.67
CA VAL A 167 4.18 -3.31 0.75
C VAL A 167 4.38 -4.78 1.13
N PHE A 168 5.63 -5.20 1.35
CA PHE A 168 5.93 -6.57 1.78
C PHE A 168 5.32 -6.89 3.14
N TYR A 169 5.48 -5.99 4.12
CA TYR A 169 4.94 -6.17 5.47
C TYR A 169 3.42 -6.35 5.48
N PHE A 170 2.67 -5.47 4.80
CA PHE A 170 1.22 -5.56 4.78
C PHE A 170 0.72 -6.74 3.93
N SER A 171 1.44 -7.13 2.89
CA SER A 171 1.12 -8.33 2.10
C SER A 171 1.30 -9.59 2.95
N TYR A 172 2.44 -9.73 3.61
CA TYR A 172 2.72 -10.84 4.52
C TYR A 172 1.69 -10.93 5.64
N ARG A 173 1.37 -9.81 6.29
CA ARG A 173 0.36 -9.74 7.35
C ARG A 173 -1.01 -10.20 6.86
N LEU A 174 -1.40 -9.83 5.65
CA LEU A 174 -2.67 -10.25 5.06
C LEU A 174 -2.68 -11.76 4.81
N TRP A 175 -1.65 -12.28 4.14
CA TRP A 175 -1.54 -13.70 3.84
C TRP A 175 -1.55 -14.55 5.10
N GLN A 176 -0.79 -14.15 6.13
CA GLN A 176 -0.76 -14.85 7.41
C GLN A 176 -2.14 -14.85 8.09
N LYS A 177 -2.84 -13.70 8.08
CA LYS A 177 -4.19 -13.61 8.63
C LYS A 177 -5.17 -14.56 7.94
N GLU A 178 -5.13 -14.63 6.61
CA GLU A 178 -6.04 -15.52 5.87
C GLU A 178 -5.68 -16.99 6.06
N PHE A 179 -4.38 -17.31 6.08
CA PHE A 179 -3.89 -18.67 6.32
C PHE A 179 -4.38 -19.21 7.67
N GLU A 180 -4.22 -18.44 8.74
CA GLU A 180 -4.70 -18.83 10.08
C GLU A 180 -6.23 -18.93 10.15
N SER A 181 -6.95 -18.06 9.45
CA SER A 181 -8.41 -18.13 9.38
C SER A 181 -8.88 -19.42 8.70
N VAL A 182 -8.22 -19.84 7.61
CA VAL A 182 -8.57 -21.08 6.91
C VAL A 182 -8.24 -22.30 7.77
N LYS A 183 -7.07 -22.32 8.41
CA LYS A 183 -6.65 -23.41 9.30
C LYS A 183 -7.60 -23.58 10.49
N THR A 184 -8.05 -22.47 11.09
CA THR A 184 -9.00 -22.49 12.20
C THR A 184 -10.35 -23.08 11.78
N ASN A 185 -10.86 -22.70 10.59
CA ASN A 185 -12.12 -23.22 10.08
C ASN A 185 -12.06 -24.73 9.79
N LEU A 186 -10.95 -25.21 9.21
CA LEU A 186 -10.75 -26.65 8.94
C LEU A 186 -10.76 -27.49 10.22
N ASN A 187 -10.16 -27.01 11.30
CA ASN A 187 -10.14 -27.70 12.60
C ASN A 187 -11.52 -27.75 13.30
N LEU A 188 -12.41 -26.81 12.99
CA LEU A 188 -13.78 -26.81 13.52
C LEU A 188 -14.65 -27.82 12.78
N ASP A 189 -14.51 -27.92 11.45
CA ASP A 189 -15.23 -28.89 10.63
C ASP A 189 -14.82 -30.34 10.93
N SER A 190 -13.57 -30.59 11.36
CA SER A 190 -13.11 -31.94 11.74
C SER A 190 -13.57 -32.39 13.12
N LYS A 191 -14.08 -31.48 13.97
CA LYS A 191 -14.58 -31.79 15.32
C LYS A 191 -16.09 -31.99 15.38
N SER A 192 -16.81 -31.65 14.31
CA SER A 192 -18.27 -31.75 14.19
C SER A 192 -18.74 -32.99 13.40
N GLN A 193 -17.79 -33.82 12.95
CA GLN A 193 -18.00 -35.14 12.33
C GLN A 193 -17.62 -36.24 13.33
#